data_AF-A0A402D6X8-F1
#
_entry.id   AF-A0A402D6X8-F1
#
_cell.length_a   1.000
_cell.length_b   1.000
_cell.length_c   1.000
_cell.angle_alpha   90.00
_cell.angle_beta   90.00
_cell.angle_gamma   90.00
#
_symmetry.space_group_name_H-M   'P 1'
#
loop_
_entity.id
_entity.type
_entity.pdbx_description
1 polymer ?
#
loop_
_entity_poly.entity_id
_entity_poly.type
_entity_poly.pdbx_seq_one_letter_code
_entity_poly.pdbx_strand_id
1 'polypeptide(L)' 'MEVIGLSMARTGIYSTQRMKTETPDAFMRMVEQTFLNALEVAPEDGSLQDLKTRIEILRAAGRLGAADDEMRKWYSKRQV' A
#
# COMPACT_ATOMS: atom_id res chain seq x y z
N MET A 1 -30.27 -43.46 6.29
CA MET A 1 -30.78 -42.38 5.43
C MET A 1 -31.43 -41.37 6.37
N GLU A 2 -30.65 -40.42 6.89
CA GLU A 2 -31.17 -39.31 7.72
C GLU A 2 -30.38 -38.06 7.34
N VAL A 3 -31.12 -37.03 6.94
CA VAL A 3 -30.65 -35.77 6.36
C VAL A 3 -30.44 -34.76 7.47
N ILE A 4 -29.18 -34.38 7.72
CA ILE A 4 -28.85 -33.23 8.56
C ILE A 4 -28.72 -32.02 7.65
N GLY A 5 -29.86 -31.37 7.37
CA GLY A 5 -29.85 -29.96 7.02
C GLY A 5 -29.91 -29.16 8.32
N LEU A 6 -28.85 -28.42 8.66
CA LEU A 6 -28.88 -27.39 9.69
C LEU A 6 -27.75 -26.37 9.44
N SER A 7 -28.19 -25.17 9.06
CA SER A 7 -27.66 -23.87 9.46
C SER A 7 -26.33 -23.39 8.86
N MET A 8 -26.46 -22.49 7.88
CA MET A 8 -25.53 -21.38 7.64
C MET A 8 -25.27 -20.62 8.94
N ALA A 9 -24.16 -20.91 9.63
CA ALA A 9 -23.60 -20.03 10.65
C ALA A 9 -22.43 -19.26 10.05
N ARG A 10 -22.78 -18.11 9.48
CA ARG A 10 -21.89 -17.02 9.10
C ARG A 10 -21.37 -16.38 10.39
N THR A 11 -20.41 -17.01 11.06
CA THR A 11 -19.71 -16.42 12.20
C THR A 11 -18.31 -16.01 11.75
N GLY A 12 -18.21 -14.74 11.39
CA GLY A 12 -16.97 -14.07 11.08
C GLY A 12 -15.98 -14.28 12.20
N ILE A 13 -14.92 -15.01 11.91
CA ILE A 13 -13.66 -14.80 12.59
C ILE A 13 -13.21 -13.42 12.13
N TYR A 14 -13.67 -12.38 12.83
CA TYR A 14 -12.89 -11.17 13.00
C TYR A 14 -11.61 -11.66 13.66
N SER A 15 -10.68 -12.13 12.83
CA SER A 15 -9.28 -12.20 13.21
C SER A 15 -9.01 -10.77 13.63
N THR A 16 -8.91 -10.57 14.94
CA THR A 16 -8.33 -9.38 15.53
C THR A 16 -7.02 -9.21 14.80
N GLN A 17 -7.06 -8.36 13.77
CA GLN A 17 -5.97 -8.15 12.86
C GLN A 17 -4.91 -7.59 13.78
N ARG A 18 -3.99 -8.49 14.18
CA ARG A 18 -2.90 -8.20 15.09
C ARG A 18 -2.39 -6.84 14.66
N MET A 19 -2.25 -5.92 15.60
CA MET A 19 -1.34 -4.80 15.47
C MET A 19 0.01 -5.42 15.10
N LYS A 20 0.20 -5.68 13.81
CA LYS A 20 1.47 -6.06 13.24
C LYS A 20 2.27 -4.82 13.53
N THR A 21 3.27 -4.95 14.38
CA THR A 21 4.40 -4.03 14.40
C THR A 21 4.74 -3.80 12.93
N GLU A 22 4.31 -2.65 12.39
CA GLU A 22 4.54 -2.32 11.00
C GLU A 22 6.05 -2.18 10.89
N THR A 23 6.69 -3.24 10.42
CA THR A 23 8.12 -3.18 10.13
C THR A 23 8.31 -2.07 9.10
N PRO A 24 9.44 -1.36 9.11
CA PRO A 24 9.72 -0.33 8.12
C PRO A 24 9.48 -0.81 6.67
N ASP A 25 9.76 -2.10 6.41
CA ASP A 25 9.46 -2.76 5.13
C ASP A 25 7.96 -2.87 4.84
N ALA A 26 7.15 -3.31 5.81
CA ALA A 26 5.70 -3.41 5.65
C ALA A 26 5.05 -2.03 5.41
N PHE A 27 5.53 -1.00 6.12
CA PHE A 27 5.11 0.38 5.91
C PHE A 27 5.45 0.85 4.48
N MET A 28 6.69 0.63 4.02
CA MET A 28 7.09 1.03 2.67
C MET A 28 6.29 0.30 1.58
N ARG A 29 5.95 -0.98 1.77
CA ARG A 29 5.05 -1.69 0.85
C ARG A 29 3.65 -1.07 0.80
N MET A 30 3.09 -0.69 1.95
CA MET A 30 1.80 0.00 2.00
C MET A 30 1.86 1.34 1.26
N VAL A 31 2.92 2.11 1.46
CA VAL A 31 3.15 3.38 0.74
C VAL A 31 3.23 3.14 -0.77
N GLU A 32 3.98 2.12 -1.21
CA GLU A 32 4.10 1.77 -2.62
C GLU A 32 2.76 1.36 -3.24
N GLN A 33 2.00 0.51 -2.56
CA GLN A 33 0.65 0.13 -3.00
C GLN A 33 -0.29 1.34 -3.11
N THR A 34 -0.21 2.27 -2.15
CA THR A 34 -1.03 3.50 -2.17
C THR A 34 -0.64 4.39 -3.35
N PHE A 35 0.65 4.48 -3.65
CA PHE A 35 1.16 5.25 -4.79
C PHE A 35 0.73 4.65 -6.14
N LEU A 36 0.81 3.33 -6.29
CA LEU A 36 0.36 2.64 -7.49
C LEU A 36 -1.15 2.84 -7.71
N ASN A 37 -1.96 2.69 -6.65
CA ASN A 37 -3.40 2.94 -6.73
C ASN A 37 -3.69 4.40 -7.12
N ALA A 38 -2.96 5.36 -6.54
CA ALA A 38 -3.12 6.77 -6.90
C ALA A 38 -2.80 7.03 -8.38
N LEU A 39 -1.78 6.37 -8.93
CA LEU A 39 -1.44 6.43 -10.36
C LEU A 39 -2.51 5.78 -11.25
N GLU A 40 -3.14 4.69 -10.79
CA GLU A 40 -4.23 4.04 -11.52
C GLU A 40 -5.50 4.89 -11.53
N VAL A 41 -5.82 5.54 -10.42
CA VAL A 41 -7.02 6.39 -10.27
C VAL A 41 -6.86 7.73 -10.99
N ALA A 42 -5.66 8.31 -10.96
CA ALA A 42 -5.36 9.61 -11.54
C ALA A 42 -4.07 9.55 -12.39
N PRO A 43 -4.08 8.84 -13.53
CA PRO A 43 -2.89 8.68 -14.37
C PRO A 43 -2.42 9.99 -15.00
N GLU A 44 -3.30 10.98 -15.08
CA GLU A 44 -3.05 12.29 -15.69
C GLU A 44 -2.52 13.31 -14.67
N ASP A 45 -2.43 12.94 -13.38
CA ASP A 45 -1.93 13.81 -12.33
C ASP A 45 -0.42 14.04 -12.51
N GLY A 46 -0.06 15.25 -12.94
CA GLY A 46 1.33 15.62 -13.19
C GLY A 46 2.23 15.50 -11.95
N SER A 47 1.70 15.64 -10.74
CA SER A 47 2.48 15.49 -9.51
C SER A 47 2.80 14.03 -9.23
N LEU A 48 1.88 13.11 -9.51
CA LEU A 48 2.12 11.67 -9.39
C LEU A 48 3.09 11.17 -10.46
N GLN A 49 2.98 11.66 -11.70
CA GLN A 49 3.90 11.30 -12.79
C GLN A 49 5.31 11.86 -12.57
N ASP A 50 5.46 13.07 -12.04
CA ASP A 50 6.76 13.64 -11.66
C ASP A 50 7.40 12.80 -10.53
N LEU A 51 6.63 12.44 -9.51
CA LEU A 51 7.09 11.58 -8.43
C LEU A 51 7.53 10.20 -8.95
N LYS A 52 6.73 9.57 -9.82
CA LYS A 52 7.07 8.30 -10.46
C LYS A 52 8.42 8.39 -11.17
N THR A 53 8.58 9.41 -11.99
CA THR A 53 9.82 9.65 -12.75
C THR A 53 11.02 9.83 -11.82
N ARG A 54 10.89 10.61 -10.75
CA ARG A 54 11.96 10.78 -9.74
C ARG A 54 12.35 9.48 -9.08
N ILE A 55 11.37 8.67 -8.68
CA ILE A 55 11.61 7.36 -8.07
C ILE A 55 12.35 6.43 -9.04
N GLU A 56 11.92 6.38 -10.30
CA GLU A 56 12.58 5.58 -11.33
C GLU A 56 14.04 6.01 -11.55
N ILE A 57 14.30 7.32 -11.62
CA ILE A 57 15.68 7.87 -11.72
C ILE A 57 16.51 7.48 -10.50
N LEU A 58 15.97 7.63 -9.29
CA LEU A 58 16.68 7.32 -8.04
C LEU A 58 16.97 5.82 -7.92
N ARG A 59 16.02 4.97 -8.31
CA ARG A 59 16.21 3.50 -8.35
C ARG A 59 17.26 3.12 -9.39
N ALA A 60 17.22 3.71 -10.59
CA ALA A 60 18.21 3.47 -11.64
C ALA A 60 19.62 3.91 -11.23
N ALA A 61 19.73 4.97 -10.42
CA ALA A 61 21.00 5.44 -9.85
C ALA A 61 21.48 4.59 -8.64
N GLY A 62 20.78 3.52 -8.27
CA GLY A 62 21.10 2.67 -7.11
C GLY A 62 20.81 3.33 -5.76
N ARG A 63 20.10 4.46 -5.74
CA ARG A 63 19.78 5.24 -4.53
C ARG A 63 18.41 4.84 -3.97
N LEU A 64 18.26 3.56 -3.62
CA LEU A 64 16.98 3.00 -3.14
C LEU A 64 16.42 3.75 -1.92
N GLY A 65 17.26 4.04 -0.93
CA GLY A 65 16.82 4.77 0.26
C GLY A 65 16.32 6.20 -0.02
N ALA A 66 16.83 6.85 -1.08
CA ALA A 66 16.32 8.17 -1.49
C ALA A 66 14.98 8.05 -2.22
N ALA A 67 14.79 6.98 -3.01
CA ALA A 67 13.50 6.68 -3.64
C ALA A 67 12.41 6.41 -2.58
N ASP A 68 12.76 5.64 -1.54
CA ASP A 68 11.87 5.35 -0.42
C ASP A 68 11.53 6.61 0.40
N ASP A 69 12.50 7.51 0.59
CA ASP A 69 12.29 8.78 1.28
C ASP A 69 11.34 9.72 0.52
N GLU A 70 11.47 9.83 -0.79
CA GLU A 70 10.54 10.61 -1.63
C GLU A 70 9.12 10.05 -1.57
N MET A 71 8.98 8.72 -1.60
CA MET A 71 7.69 8.03 -1.43
C MET A 71 7.06 8.29 -0.07
N ARG A 72 7.87 8.25 0.99
CA ARG A 72 7.41 8.55 2.36
C ARG A 72 6.96 10.00 2.48
N LYS A 73 7.73 10.96 1.98
CA LYS A 73 7.36 12.39 2.00
C LYS A 73 6.05 12.65 1.27
N TRP A 74 5.86 12.05 0.11
CA TRP A 74 4.60 12.15 -0.64
C TRP A 74 3.42 11.60 0.17
N TYR A 75 3.59 10.42 0.76
CA TYR A 75 2.55 9.79 1.58
C TYR A 75 2.19 10.66 2.80
N SER A 76 3.19 11.18 3.52
CA SER A 76 2.96 12.08 4.66
C SER A 76 2.20 13.36 4.27
N LYS A 77 2.45 13.93 3.08
CA LYS A 77 1.72 15.11 2.60
C LYS A 77 0.24 14.85 2.29
N ARG A 78 -0.16 13.61 2.00
CA ARG A 78 -1.57 13.26 1.75
C ARG A 78 -2.38 13.01 3.03
N GLN A 79 -1.72 12.86 4.18
CA GLN A 79 -2.37 12.63 5.46
C GLN A 79 -2.72 13.91 6.22
N VAL A 80 -2.26 15.08 5.75
CA VAL A 80 -2.52 16.42 6.31
C VAL A 80 -3.56 17.13 5.45
#